data_AF-A0A965NG10-F1
#
_entry.id   AF-A0A965NG10-F1
#
_cell.length_a   1.000
_cell.length_b   1.000
_cell.length_c   1.000
_cell.angle_alpha   90.00
_cell.angle_beta   90.00
_cell.angle_gamma   90.00
#
_symmetry.space_group_name_H-M   'P 1'
#
loop_
_entity.id
_entity.type
_entity.pdbx_description
1 polymer ?
#
loop_
_entity_poly.entity_id
_entity_poly.type
_entity_poly.pdbx_seq_one_letter_code
_entity_poly.pdbx_strand_id
1 'polypeptide(L)'
;MQNRQVVLTKRPDGLVDSSTTAVVVGDKPVCGEGQALIRVGLLSIDPTIRTWMNDAPGYLPPIEIGAVIRGGGGGVVVESRTDAYQVGDIVIGMTGWQEWAIADASNKFSVVPKGTGLTLPIVMNVLGVTGITAFYGLTDVGAFKAGDVVVVSGAAGATGSVAGQIAKARGAKKVVGIAGGPEKCAEVVELYGFDECLDYREPHLARRLREACPKGIDVYFDNVGGEVLDAVLMNIAMHGRVVLCGAIS
;
A
#
# COMPACT_ATOMS: atom_id res chain seq x y z
N MET A 1 23.52 23.38 0.33
CA MET A 1 22.63 22.70 -0.65
C MET A 1 21.22 22.74 -0.07
N GLN A 2 20.22 22.89 -0.92
CA GLN A 2 18.81 23.01 -0.50
C GLN A 2 18.12 21.63 -0.41
N ASN A 3 17.02 21.55 0.33
CA ASN A 3 16.10 20.42 0.40
C ASN A 3 14.70 20.88 -0.01
N ARG A 4 14.21 20.41 -1.15
CA ARG A 4 12.82 20.62 -1.54
C ARG A 4 11.94 19.61 -0.80
N GLN A 5 10.87 20.12 -0.19
CA GLN A 5 9.93 19.32 0.60
C GLN A 5 8.51 19.66 0.16
N VAL A 6 7.62 18.67 0.12
CA VAL A 6 6.17 18.89 0.02
C VAL A 6 5.61 18.88 1.42
N VAL A 7 4.94 19.96 1.81
CA VAL A 7 4.35 20.13 3.15
C VAL A 7 2.83 20.22 3.09
N LEU A 8 2.17 19.83 4.18
CA LEU A 8 0.73 20.01 4.35
C LEU A 8 0.43 21.48 4.67
N THR A 9 -0.38 22.18 3.89
CA THR A 9 -0.72 23.59 4.13
C THR A 9 -2.04 23.78 4.85
N LYS A 10 -2.98 22.86 4.65
CA LYS A 10 -4.28 22.83 5.33
C LYS A 10 -4.84 21.41 5.36
N ARG A 11 -5.84 21.17 6.21
CA ARG A 11 -6.62 19.93 6.19
C ARG A 11 -7.50 19.90 4.93
N PRO A 12 -7.50 18.81 4.13
CA PRO A 12 -8.40 18.71 2.98
C PRO A 12 -9.85 18.51 3.45
N ASP A 13 -10.78 19.19 2.79
CA ASP A 13 -12.21 18.88 2.84
C ASP A 13 -12.59 18.17 1.53
N GLY A 14 -13.00 16.90 1.62
CA GLY A 14 -13.16 16.04 0.45
C GLY A 14 -11.82 15.68 -0.23
N LEU A 15 -11.70 15.97 -1.52
CA LEU A 15 -10.51 15.63 -2.32
C LEU A 15 -9.32 16.54 -1.99
N VAL A 16 -8.11 16.00 -2.14
CA VAL A 16 -6.87 16.78 -2.07
C VAL A 16 -6.76 17.63 -3.33
N ASP A 17 -6.47 18.91 -3.14
CA ASP A 17 -6.30 19.89 -4.22
C ASP A 17 -4.92 20.56 -4.16
N SER A 18 -4.64 21.45 -5.13
CA SER A 18 -3.38 22.20 -5.21
C SER A 18 -3.14 23.14 -4.02
N SER A 19 -4.15 23.42 -3.20
CA SER A 19 -4.03 24.28 -2.02
C SER A 19 -3.84 23.49 -0.72
N THR A 20 -3.91 22.15 -0.78
CA THR A 20 -3.72 21.24 0.37
C THR A 20 -2.24 21.01 0.69
N THR A 21 -1.37 21.15 -0.31
CA THR A 21 0.08 20.98 -0.16
C THR A 21 0.85 22.09 -0.85
N ALA A 22 2.06 22.38 -0.37
CA ALA A 22 2.99 23.30 -1.05
C ALA A 22 4.39 22.71 -1.12
N VAL A 23 5.16 23.11 -2.13
CA VAL A 23 6.60 22.85 -2.18
C VAL A 23 7.31 23.98 -1.45
N VAL A 24 8.11 23.64 -0.44
CA VAL A 24 8.99 24.55 0.27
C VAL A 24 10.44 24.15 0.05
N VAL A 25 11.35 25.12 0.18
CA VAL A 25 12.78 24.91 0.02
C VAL A 25 13.46 25.29 1.32
N GLY A 26 13.96 24.27 2.03
CA GLY A 26 14.70 24.43 3.28
C GLY A 26 16.18 24.10 3.10
N ASP A 27 16.91 24.14 4.21
CA ASP A 27 18.28 23.67 4.25
C ASP A 27 18.33 22.13 4.19
N LYS A 28 19.34 21.62 3.48
CA LYS A 28 19.66 20.19 3.51
C LYS A 28 19.98 19.77 4.95
N PRO A 29 19.37 18.69 5.48
CA PRO A 29 19.71 18.17 6.80
C PRO A 29 21.20 17.85 6.92
N VAL A 30 21.77 18.13 8.09
CA VAL A 30 23.16 17.78 8.43
C VAL A 30 23.17 16.42 9.12
N CYS A 31 24.05 15.52 8.69
CA CYS A 31 24.19 14.20 9.31
C CYS A 31 24.89 14.31 10.68
N GLY A 32 24.12 14.08 11.75
CA GLY A 32 24.63 14.02 13.12
C GLY A 32 25.22 12.66 13.50
N GLU A 33 25.76 12.57 14.70
CA GLU A 33 26.20 11.28 15.29
C GLU A 33 25.03 10.31 15.44
N GLY A 34 25.25 9.03 15.12
CA GLY A 34 24.19 8.00 15.16
C GLY A 34 23.20 8.07 13.99
N GLN A 35 23.43 8.96 13.02
CA GLN A 35 22.53 9.19 11.88
C GLN A 35 23.18 8.77 10.55
N ALA A 36 22.33 8.52 9.56
CA ALA A 36 22.72 8.45 8.15
C ALA A 36 21.83 9.37 7.31
N LEU A 37 22.42 10.02 6.32
CA LEU A 37 21.73 10.90 5.40
C LEU A 37 21.43 10.17 4.10
N ILE A 38 20.15 10.21 3.70
CA ILE A 38 19.63 9.55 2.52
C ILE A 38 19.29 10.60 1.47
N ARG A 39 19.77 10.39 0.24
CA ARG A 39 19.24 11.07 -0.95
C ARG A 39 18.05 10.28 -1.46
N VAL A 40 16.86 10.84 -1.33
CA VAL A 40 15.61 10.22 -1.75
C VAL A 40 15.53 10.27 -3.28
N GLY A 41 15.22 9.12 -3.89
CA GLY A 41 15.10 8.98 -5.34
C GLY A 41 13.69 8.63 -5.79
N LEU A 42 12.90 7.99 -4.93
CA LEU A 42 11.54 7.52 -5.21
C LEU A 42 10.64 7.75 -4.00
N LEU A 43 9.39 8.10 -4.27
CA LEU A 43 8.34 8.28 -3.28
C LEU A 43 7.20 7.32 -3.59
N SER A 44 6.62 6.75 -2.54
CA SER A 44 5.36 6.01 -2.63
C SER A 44 4.19 6.97 -2.48
N ILE A 45 3.16 6.78 -3.30
CA ILE A 45 1.92 7.55 -3.28
C ILE A 45 0.80 6.61 -2.89
N ASP A 46 0.50 6.59 -1.60
CA ASP A 46 -0.41 5.61 -1.00
C ASP A 46 -1.73 6.26 -0.55
N PRO A 47 -2.89 5.60 -0.72
CA PRO A 47 -4.18 6.12 -0.25
C PRO A 47 -4.19 6.47 1.24
N THR A 48 -3.44 5.73 2.07
CA THR A 48 -3.36 6.01 3.52
C THR A 48 -2.84 7.41 3.84
N ILE A 49 -2.07 8.04 2.95
CA ILE A 49 -1.57 9.40 3.15
C ILE A 49 -2.74 10.37 3.32
N ARG A 50 -3.84 10.17 2.58
CA ARG A 50 -5.07 10.96 2.70
C ARG A 50 -5.68 10.87 4.10
N THR A 51 -5.59 9.71 4.75
CA THR A 51 -6.10 9.53 6.12
C THR A 51 -5.22 10.24 7.14
N TRP A 52 -3.90 10.22 6.96
CA TRP A 52 -2.96 10.94 7.83
C TRP A 52 -3.05 12.47 7.68
N MET A 53 -3.63 12.97 6.59
CA MET A 53 -3.92 14.40 6.41
C MET A 53 -5.15 14.85 7.21
N ASN A 54 -6.04 13.93 7.62
CA ASN A 54 -7.19 14.26 8.48
C ASN A 54 -6.76 14.49 9.92
N ASP A 55 -7.48 15.35 10.61
CA ASP A 55 -7.35 15.51 12.06
C ASP A 55 -8.25 14.49 12.79
N ALA A 56 -7.88 13.22 12.68
CA ALA A 56 -8.65 12.11 13.23
C ALA A 56 -7.73 11.05 13.88
N PRO A 57 -8.21 10.33 14.91
CA PRO A 57 -7.47 9.20 15.48
C PRO A 57 -7.18 8.12 14.44
N GLY A 58 -5.97 7.57 14.49
CA GLY A 58 -5.54 6.45 13.66
C GLY A 58 -4.39 5.70 14.32
N TYR A 59 -3.85 4.70 13.64
CA TYR A 59 -2.69 3.94 14.12
C TYR A 59 -1.39 4.76 14.10
N LEU A 60 -1.37 5.89 13.38
CA LEU A 60 -0.34 6.92 13.44
C LEU A 60 -0.99 8.28 13.70
N PRO A 61 -0.29 9.21 14.37
CA PRO A 61 -0.79 10.57 14.57
C PRO A 61 -0.93 11.32 13.23
N PRO A 62 -1.87 12.26 13.11
CA PRO A 62 -2.01 13.13 11.94
C PRO A 62 -0.70 13.82 11.53
N ILE A 63 -0.57 14.17 10.25
CA ILE A 63 0.51 15.04 9.77
C ILE A 63 0.22 16.45 10.25
N GLU A 64 1.14 17.13 10.91
CA GLU A 64 0.92 18.52 11.33
C GLU A 64 0.88 19.50 10.16
N ILE A 65 0.14 20.59 10.30
CA ILE A 65 0.16 21.68 9.30
C ILE A 65 1.58 22.29 9.28
N GLY A 66 2.13 22.48 8.09
CA GLY A 66 3.49 22.91 7.85
C GLY A 66 4.53 21.78 7.85
N ALA A 67 4.15 20.56 8.28
CA ALA A 67 5.06 19.41 8.26
C ALA A 67 5.15 18.78 6.87
N VAL A 68 6.28 18.13 6.60
CA VAL A 68 6.50 17.32 5.39
C VAL A 68 5.42 16.24 5.28
N ILE A 69 4.87 16.05 4.09
CA ILE A 69 3.92 14.96 3.85
C ILE A 69 4.60 13.63 4.18
N ARG A 70 4.05 12.93 5.18
CA ARG A 70 4.47 11.59 5.54
C ARG A 70 4.16 10.64 4.39
N GLY A 71 5.14 9.84 4.01
CA GLY A 71 5.02 8.86 2.95
C GLY A 71 6.23 7.95 2.90
N GLY A 72 6.03 6.76 2.35
CA GLY A 72 7.12 5.84 2.07
C GLY A 72 7.99 6.35 0.93
N GLY A 73 9.23 5.90 0.91
CA GLY A 73 10.16 6.21 -0.15
C GLY A 73 11.40 5.35 -0.10
N GLY A 74 12.27 5.59 -1.07
CA GLY A 74 13.52 4.89 -1.22
C GLY A 74 14.60 5.79 -1.77
N GLY A 75 15.85 5.48 -1.44
CA GLY A 75 16.98 6.31 -1.78
C GLY A 75 18.31 5.63 -1.55
N VAL A 76 19.37 6.42 -1.63
CA VAL A 76 20.75 5.98 -1.41
C VAL A 76 21.35 6.73 -0.23
N VAL A 77 22.02 6.02 0.67
CA VAL A 77 22.79 6.63 1.75
C VAL A 77 23.99 7.36 1.16
N VAL A 78 24.09 8.67 1.41
CA VAL A 78 25.19 9.51 0.88
C VAL A 78 26.21 9.92 1.94
N GLU A 79 25.82 9.85 3.21
CA GLU A 79 26.66 10.13 4.38
C GLU A 79 26.18 9.25 5.53
N SER A 80 27.09 8.72 6.34
CA SER A 80 26.74 7.91 7.51
C SER A 80 27.70 8.17 8.65
N ARG A 81 27.15 8.30 9.86
CA ARG A 81 27.86 8.45 11.14
C ARG A 81 27.33 7.43 12.15
N THR A 82 27.01 6.24 11.64
CA THR A 82 26.49 5.09 12.39
C THR A 82 26.92 3.80 11.70
N ASP A 83 27.07 2.71 12.46
CA ASP A 83 27.43 1.39 11.92
C ASP A 83 26.24 0.67 11.26
N ALA A 84 25.02 1.18 11.45
CA ALA A 84 23.80 0.58 10.91
C ALA A 84 23.65 0.74 9.38
N TYR A 85 24.33 1.72 8.79
CA TYR A 85 24.19 2.09 7.38
C TYR A 85 25.55 2.44 6.76
N GLN A 86 25.79 2.00 5.53
CA GLN A 86 26.99 2.33 4.76
C GLN A 86 26.66 3.29 3.62
N VAL A 87 27.60 4.19 3.29
CA VAL A 87 27.47 5.03 2.09
C VAL A 87 27.35 4.15 0.85
N GLY A 88 26.38 4.45 0.00
CA GLY A 88 26.02 3.67 -1.19
C GLY A 88 24.94 2.61 -0.95
N ASP A 89 24.52 2.36 0.30
CA ASP A 89 23.40 1.46 0.57
C ASP A 89 22.11 2.00 -0.05
N ILE A 90 21.38 1.11 -0.71
CA ILE A 90 20.02 1.36 -1.17
C ILE A 90 19.09 1.06 -0.01
N VAL A 91 18.23 2.01 0.34
CA VAL A 91 17.36 1.90 1.52
C VAL A 91 15.92 2.28 1.21
N ILE A 92 14.98 1.68 1.95
CA ILE A 92 13.55 2.00 1.91
C ILE A 92 13.02 2.26 3.34
N GLY A 93 12.06 3.17 3.46
CA GLY A 93 11.50 3.56 4.76
C GLY A 93 10.58 4.78 4.66
N MET A 94 10.28 5.41 5.80
CA MET A 94 9.54 6.69 5.81
C MET A 94 10.48 7.84 5.50
N THR A 95 10.56 8.21 4.22
CA THR A 95 11.32 9.37 3.77
C THR A 95 10.59 10.68 4.02
N GLY A 96 9.25 10.65 3.96
CA GLY A 96 8.46 11.84 3.66
C GLY A 96 8.69 12.32 2.22
N TRP A 97 7.82 13.19 1.73
CA TRP A 97 7.93 13.76 0.38
C TRP A 97 8.97 14.88 0.35
N GLN A 98 10.23 14.50 0.24
CA GLN A 98 11.38 15.42 0.24
C GLN A 98 12.59 14.80 -0.46
N GLU A 99 13.61 15.60 -0.76
CA GLU A 99 14.83 15.16 -1.44
C GLU A 99 15.85 14.49 -0.50
N TRP A 100 15.81 14.85 0.78
CA TRP A 100 16.75 14.36 1.78
C TRP A 100 16.03 13.89 3.04
N ALA A 101 16.40 12.71 3.54
CA ALA A 101 15.86 12.15 4.78
C ALA A 101 17.00 11.72 5.70
N ILE A 102 16.75 11.78 7.01
CA ILE A 102 17.65 11.26 8.04
C ILE A 102 17.12 9.90 8.50
N ALA A 103 18.02 8.91 8.52
CA ALA A 103 17.83 7.66 9.22
C ALA A 103 18.50 7.73 10.60
N ASP A 104 17.78 7.33 11.64
CA ASP A 104 18.28 7.28 13.01
C ASP A 104 17.49 6.26 13.85
N ALA A 105 17.67 6.29 15.17
CA ALA A 105 17.00 5.35 16.08
C ALA A 105 15.45 5.47 16.05
N SER A 106 14.92 6.66 15.73
CA SER A 106 13.48 6.97 15.67
C SER A 106 12.88 6.71 14.29
N ASN A 107 13.67 6.89 13.22
CA ASN A 107 13.25 6.64 11.85
C ASN A 107 14.22 5.67 11.16
N LYS A 108 13.99 4.38 11.39
CA LYS A 108 14.84 3.32 10.82
C LYS A 108 14.43 3.01 9.39
N PHE A 109 15.43 2.84 8.55
CA PHE A 109 15.28 2.36 7.18
C PHE A 109 15.75 0.91 7.04
N SER A 110 15.15 0.19 6.10
CA SER A 110 15.57 -1.15 5.71
C SER A 110 16.58 -1.07 4.56
N VAL A 111 17.70 -1.77 4.71
CA VAL A 111 18.73 -1.87 3.66
C VAL A 111 18.35 -2.97 2.68
N VAL A 112 18.38 -2.65 1.38
CA VAL A 112 18.19 -3.64 0.32
C VAL A 112 19.43 -4.52 0.25
N PRO A 113 19.31 -5.86 0.34
CA PRO A 113 20.47 -6.73 0.29
C PRO A 113 21.27 -6.59 -1.01
N LYS A 114 22.59 -6.45 -0.86
CA LYS A 114 23.54 -6.31 -1.98
C LYS A 114 23.57 -7.58 -2.84
N GLY A 115 23.81 -7.44 -4.13
CA GLY A 115 23.97 -8.57 -5.06
C GLY A 115 22.67 -9.26 -5.49
N THR A 116 21.51 -8.77 -5.08
CA THR A 116 20.20 -9.37 -5.43
C THR A 116 19.70 -8.96 -6.83
N GLY A 117 20.28 -7.94 -7.45
CA GLY A 117 19.78 -7.36 -8.69
C GLY A 117 18.45 -6.59 -8.54
N LEU A 118 17.95 -6.43 -7.32
CA LEU A 118 16.71 -5.72 -7.04
C LEU A 118 16.89 -4.21 -7.24
N THR A 119 15.91 -3.58 -7.89
CA THR A 119 15.88 -2.14 -8.11
C THR A 119 14.93 -1.47 -7.11
N LEU A 120 15.14 -0.17 -6.84
CA LEU A 120 14.26 0.62 -5.95
C LEU A 120 12.77 0.50 -6.30
N PRO A 121 12.34 0.59 -7.57
CA PRO A 121 10.92 0.39 -7.92
C PRO A 121 10.36 -0.99 -7.53
N ILE A 122 11.15 -2.06 -7.67
CA ILE A 122 10.71 -3.42 -7.30
C ILE A 122 10.55 -3.51 -5.77
N VAL A 123 11.54 -3.02 -5.03
CA VAL A 123 11.51 -3.10 -3.55
C VAL A 123 10.52 -2.15 -2.90
N MET A 124 10.12 -1.08 -3.58
CA MET A 124 9.08 -0.19 -3.10
C MET A 124 7.66 -0.67 -3.42
N ASN A 125 7.51 -1.60 -4.38
CA ASN A 125 6.23 -2.19 -4.73
C ASN A 125 6.10 -3.60 -4.13
N VAL A 126 6.29 -4.65 -4.93
CA VAL A 126 5.94 -6.03 -4.55
C VAL A 126 6.75 -6.58 -3.37
N LEU A 127 7.98 -6.09 -3.15
CA LEU A 127 8.77 -6.45 -1.97
C LEU A 127 8.74 -5.38 -0.86
N GLY A 128 7.90 -4.36 -1.04
CA GLY A 128 7.70 -3.26 -0.11
C GLY A 128 6.46 -3.45 0.76
N VAL A 129 5.96 -2.34 1.30
CA VAL A 129 4.83 -2.34 2.23
C VAL A 129 3.56 -2.91 1.61
N THR A 130 3.28 -2.64 0.33
CA THR A 130 2.09 -3.17 -0.36
C THR A 130 2.11 -4.70 -0.45
N GLY A 131 3.24 -5.28 -0.85
CA GLY A 131 3.38 -6.73 -0.93
C GLY A 131 3.39 -7.42 0.44
N ILE A 132 4.07 -6.83 1.43
CA ILE A 132 4.05 -7.32 2.81
C ILE A 132 2.62 -7.28 3.39
N THR A 133 1.87 -6.21 3.12
CA THR A 133 0.47 -6.06 3.54
C THR A 133 -0.41 -7.14 2.91
N ALA A 134 -0.28 -7.37 1.60
CA ALA A 134 -0.99 -8.43 0.90
C ALA A 134 -0.66 -9.81 1.48
N PHE A 135 0.62 -10.08 1.73
CA PHE A 135 1.08 -11.35 2.25
C PHE A 135 0.54 -11.66 3.64
N TYR A 136 0.79 -10.78 4.63
CA TYR A 136 0.37 -11.02 6.01
C TYR A 136 -1.13 -10.85 6.19
N GLY A 137 -1.76 -9.93 5.45
CA GLY A 137 -3.21 -9.81 5.43
C GLY A 137 -3.87 -11.11 5.00
N LEU A 138 -3.36 -11.76 3.95
CA LEU A 138 -3.94 -13.03 3.48
C LEU A 138 -3.57 -14.21 4.39
N THR A 139 -2.28 -14.35 4.75
CA THR A 139 -1.77 -15.56 5.43
C THR A 139 -2.02 -15.57 6.93
N ASP A 140 -1.78 -14.46 7.62
CA ASP A 140 -1.87 -14.39 9.08
C ASP A 140 -3.27 -13.93 9.51
N VAL A 141 -3.71 -12.77 9.03
CA VAL A 141 -5.02 -12.20 9.41
C VAL A 141 -6.17 -12.98 8.79
N GLY A 142 -6.11 -13.26 7.49
CA GLY A 142 -7.14 -14.02 6.77
C GLY A 142 -7.09 -15.52 7.01
N ALA A 143 -5.99 -16.00 7.60
CA ALA A 143 -5.70 -17.42 7.83
C ALA A 143 -6.04 -18.29 6.61
N PHE A 144 -5.73 -17.79 5.40
CA PHE A 144 -6.05 -18.41 4.12
C PHE A 144 -5.46 -19.83 4.01
N LYS A 145 -6.24 -20.75 3.43
CA LYS A 145 -5.86 -22.14 3.19
C LYS A 145 -6.03 -22.49 1.72
N ALA A 146 -5.18 -23.40 1.23
CA ALA A 146 -5.39 -24.01 -0.07
C ALA A 146 -6.80 -24.63 -0.14
N GLY A 147 -7.50 -24.41 -1.24
CA GLY A 147 -8.89 -24.81 -1.43
C GLY A 147 -9.94 -23.72 -1.12
N ASP A 148 -9.56 -22.63 -0.47
CA ASP A 148 -10.47 -21.51 -0.19
C ASP A 148 -10.86 -20.75 -1.47
N VAL A 149 -12.06 -20.18 -1.47
CA VAL A 149 -12.52 -19.14 -2.40
C VAL A 149 -12.16 -17.77 -1.83
N VAL A 150 -11.32 -17.02 -2.56
CA VAL A 150 -10.83 -15.71 -2.14
C VAL A 150 -11.44 -14.62 -3.01
N VAL A 151 -12.00 -13.59 -2.38
CA VAL A 151 -12.43 -12.36 -3.05
C VAL A 151 -11.53 -11.21 -2.63
N VAL A 152 -11.12 -10.37 -3.58
CA VAL A 152 -10.25 -9.22 -3.31
C VAL A 152 -10.89 -7.96 -3.88
N SER A 153 -11.16 -6.96 -3.04
CA SER A 153 -11.58 -5.63 -3.53
C SER A 153 -10.38 -4.76 -3.87
N GLY A 154 -10.57 -3.80 -4.79
CA GLY A 154 -9.45 -3.02 -5.31
C GLY A 154 -8.42 -3.91 -6.01
N ALA A 155 -8.86 -4.97 -6.70
CA ALA A 155 -8.01 -6.04 -7.21
C ALA A 155 -6.95 -5.58 -8.24
N ALA A 156 -7.21 -4.47 -8.94
CA ALA A 156 -6.25 -3.86 -9.87
C ALA A 156 -5.25 -2.91 -9.16
N GLY A 157 -5.38 -2.68 -7.86
CA GLY A 157 -4.48 -1.84 -7.07
C GLY A 157 -3.23 -2.60 -6.59
N ALA A 158 -2.21 -1.87 -6.12
CA ALA A 158 -0.91 -2.43 -5.75
C ALA A 158 -1.00 -3.57 -4.71
N THR A 159 -1.81 -3.42 -3.66
CA THR A 159 -1.99 -4.48 -2.64
C THR A 159 -2.89 -5.60 -3.16
N GLY A 160 -4.01 -5.25 -3.80
CA GLY A 160 -5.01 -6.22 -4.26
C GLY A 160 -4.48 -7.18 -5.33
N SER A 161 -3.70 -6.66 -6.28
CA SER A 161 -3.13 -7.48 -7.37
C SER A 161 -2.14 -8.51 -6.84
N VAL A 162 -1.33 -8.12 -5.84
CA VAL A 162 -0.39 -9.03 -5.16
C VAL A 162 -1.15 -10.04 -4.30
N ALA A 163 -2.19 -9.61 -3.56
CA ALA A 163 -2.97 -10.50 -2.69
C ALA A 163 -3.61 -11.66 -3.48
N GLY A 164 -4.23 -11.38 -4.64
CA GLY A 164 -4.82 -12.43 -5.45
C GLY A 164 -3.79 -13.35 -6.10
N GLN A 165 -2.65 -12.81 -6.57
CA GLN A 165 -1.55 -13.64 -7.09
C GLN A 165 -0.99 -14.57 -6.01
N ILE A 166 -0.84 -14.09 -4.78
CA ILE A 166 -0.42 -14.93 -3.65
C ILE A 166 -1.46 -16.02 -3.38
N ALA A 167 -2.76 -15.68 -3.39
CA ALA A 167 -3.83 -16.66 -3.19
C ALA A 167 -3.78 -17.76 -4.27
N LYS A 168 -3.64 -17.39 -5.54
CA LYS A 168 -3.47 -18.34 -6.66
C LYS A 168 -2.25 -19.22 -6.47
N ALA A 169 -1.08 -18.62 -6.23
CA ALA A 169 0.17 -19.35 -6.05
C ALA A 169 0.15 -20.33 -4.86
N ARG A 170 -0.71 -20.08 -3.87
CA ARG A 170 -0.86 -20.92 -2.67
C ARG A 170 -2.06 -21.88 -2.74
N GLY A 171 -2.65 -22.06 -3.91
CA GLY A 171 -3.65 -23.08 -4.15
C GLY A 171 -5.06 -22.66 -3.74
N ALA A 172 -5.40 -21.37 -3.83
CA ALA A 172 -6.79 -20.94 -3.75
C ALA A 172 -7.59 -21.68 -4.82
N LYS A 173 -8.77 -22.16 -4.45
CA LYS A 173 -9.63 -22.87 -5.40
C LYS A 173 -10.17 -21.93 -6.47
N LYS A 174 -10.52 -20.71 -6.06
CA LYS A 174 -10.96 -19.64 -6.94
C LYS A 174 -10.55 -18.29 -6.33
N VAL A 175 -10.07 -17.38 -7.16
CA VAL A 175 -9.78 -16.00 -6.79
C VAL A 175 -10.59 -15.07 -7.68
N VAL A 176 -11.48 -14.29 -7.06
CA VAL A 176 -12.34 -13.31 -7.75
C VAL A 176 -11.91 -11.91 -7.37
N GLY A 177 -11.62 -11.08 -8.37
CA GLY A 177 -11.30 -9.68 -8.19
C GLY A 177 -12.56 -8.81 -8.24
N ILE A 178 -12.51 -7.66 -7.57
CA ILE A 178 -13.46 -6.57 -7.76
C ILE A 178 -12.66 -5.33 -8.14
N ALA A 179 -12.94 -4.77 -9.32
CA ALA A 179 -12.26 -3.59 -9.85
C ALA A 179 -13.27 -2.65 -10.53
N GLY A 180 -12.85 -1.44 -10.89
CA GLY A 180 -13.75 -0.44 -11.47
C GLY A 180 -13.45 -0.20 -12.94
N GLY A 181 -14.33 -0.69 -13.82
CA GLY A 181 -14.22 -0.60 -15.27
C GLY A 181 -13.75 -1.91 -15.93
N PRO A 182 -14.18 -2.16 -17.18
CA PRO A 182 -13.86 -3.39 -17.91
C PRO A 182 -12.37 -3.55 -18.19
N GLU A 183 -11.63 -2.47 -18.44
CA GLU A 183 -10.18 -2.50 -18.70
C GLU A 183 -9.40 -3.05 -17.49
N LYS A 184 -9.72 -2.59 -16.29
CA LYS A 184 -9.10 -3.09 -15.06
C LYS A 184 -9.49 -4.54 -14.77
N CYS A 185 -10.74 -4.91 -15.05
CA CYS A 185 -11.18 -6.29 -14.89
C CYS A 185 -10.43 -7.24 -15.85
N ALA A 186 -10.23 -6.82 -17.10
CA ALA A 186 -9.43 -7.57 -18.07
C ALA A 186 -7.99 -7.73 -17.58
N GLU A 187 -7.36 -6.63 -17.12
CA GLU A 187 -6.00 -6.66 -16.56
C GLU A 187 -5.86 -7.65 -15.39
N VAL A 188 -6.83 -7.65 -14.47
CA VAL A 188 -6.84 -8.52 -13.29
C VAL A 188 -6.89 -10.01 -13.68
N VAL A 189 -7.64 -10.35 -14.73
CA VAL A 189 -7.73 -11.74 -15.20
C VAL A 189 -6.51 -12.10 -16.05
N GLU A 190 -6.21 -11.30 -17.08
CA GLU A 190 -5.24 -11.63 -18.12
C GLU A 190 -3.78 -11.50 -17.64
N LEU A 191 -3.46 -10.47 -16.85
CA LEU A 191 -2.09 -10.22 -16.39
C LEU A 191 -1.83 -10.79 -14.99
N TYR A 192 -2.81 -10.66 -14.08
CA TYR A 192 -2.62 -11.10 -12.68
C TYR A 192 -3.12 -12.52 -12.41
N GLY A 193 -3.78 -13.16 -13.38
CA GLY A 193 -4.15 -14.57 -13.30
C GLY A 193 -5.29 -14.90 -12.33
N PHE A 194 -6.14 -13.92 -12.02
CA PHE A 194 -7.38 -14.18 -11.28
C PHE A 194 -8.32 -15.04 -12.13
N ASP A 195 -9.19 -15.82 -11.48
CA ASP A 195 -10.14 -16.67 -12.19
C ASP A 195 -11.28 -15.86 -12.82
N GLU A 196 -11.63 -14.74 -12.20
CA GLU A 196 -12.70 -13.84 -12.64
C GLU A 196 -12.51 -12.45 -12.01
N CYS A 197 -12.99 -11.39 -12.65
CA CYS A 197 -13.04 -10.06 -12.05
C CYS A 197 -14.38 -9.39 -12.33
N LEU A 198 -15.03 -8.87 -11.28
CA LEU A 198 -16.32 -8.21 -11.36
C LEU A 198 -16.12 -6.69 -11.36
N ASP A 199 -16.70 -6.00 -12.35
CA ASP A 199 -16.75 -4.54 -12.35
C ASP A 199 -17.79 -4.07 -11.35
N TYR A 200 -17.40 -3.39 -10.27
CA TYR A 200 -18.35 -2.90 -9.26
C TYR A 200 -19.26 -1.77 -9.77
N ARG A 201 -18.92 -1.13 -10.90
CA ARG A 201 -19.75 -0.07 -11.51
C ARG A 201 -20.99 -0.62 -12.19
N GLU A 202 -20.99 -1.90 -12.52
CA GLU A 202 -22.15 -2.60 -13.01
C GLU A 202 -23.12 -2.93 -11.86
N PRO A 203 -24.44 -2.90 -12.11
CA PRO A 203 -25.43 -3.15 -11.08
C PRO A 203 -25.37 -4.57 -10.51
N HIS A 204 -26.03 -4.76 -9.37
CA HIS A 204 -26.26 -6.08 -8.74
C HIS A 204 -25.00 -6.87 -8.38
N LEU A 205 -23.98 -6.20 -7.85
CA LEU A 205 -22.72 -6.84 -7.43
C LEU A 205 -22.96 -8.07 -6.51
N ALA A 206 -23.87 -7.97 -5.53
CA ALA A 206 -24.17 -9.09 -4.63
C ALA A 206 -24.71 -10.33 -5.35
N ARG A 207 -25.51 -10.17 -6.42
CA ARG A 207 -26.00 -11.29 -7.24
C ARG A 207 -24.84 -11.90 -8.05
N ARG A 208 -24.03 -11.06 -8.69
CA ARG A 208 -22.89 -11.52 -9.49
C ARG A 208 -21.83 -12.23 -8.62
N LEU A 209 -21.61 -11.77 -7.40
CA LEU A 209 -20.75 -12.47 -6.42
C LEU A 209 -21.28 -13.87 -6.08
N ARG A 210 -22.61 -14.03 -5.93
CA ARG A 210 -23.22 -15.34 -5.70
C ARG A 210 -23.02 -16.29 -6.88
N GLU A 211 -23.11 -15.77 -8.10
CA GLU A 211 -22.90 -16.53 -9.33
C GLU A 211 -21.43 -16.93 -9.49
N ALA A 212 -20.51 -16.00 -9.19
CA ALA A 212 -19.08 -16.26 -9.22
C ALA A 212 -18.63 -17.21 -8.09
N CYS A 213 -19.26 -17.13 -6.90
CA CYS A 213 -18.91 -17.88 -5.70
C CYS A 213 -20.12 -18.67 -5.16
N PRO A 214 -20.64 -19.68 -5.87
CA PRO A 214 -21.90 -20.35 -5.52
C PRO A 214 -21.85 -21.15 -4.22
N LYS A 215 -20.65 -21.41 -3.68
CA LYS A 215 -20.43 -22.07 -2.38
C LYS A 215 -20.08 -21.08 -1.26
N GLY A 216 -20.18 -19.78 -1.52
CA GLY A 216 -19.78 -18.71 -0.61
C GLY A 216 -18.31 -18.30 -0.76
N ILE A 217 -17.97 -17.23 -0.06
CA ILE A 217 -16.63 -16.62 -0.03
C ILE A 217 -15.94 -17.00 1.28
N ASP A 218 -14.81 -17.70 1.22
CA ASP A 218 -14.07 -18.14 2.41
C ASP A 218 -13.17 -17.04 2.98
N VAL A 219 -12.54 -16.25 2.10
CA VAL A 219 -11.74 -15.08 2.48
C VAL A 219 -12.15 -13.88 1.64
N TYR A 220 -12.41 -12.76 2.30
CA TYR A 220 -12.50 -11.46 1.67
C TYR A 220 -11.32 -10.59 2.09
N PHE A 221 -10.49 -10.18 1.15
CA PHE A 221 -9.43 -9.19 1.35
C PHE A 221 -9.97 -7.82 0.95
N ASP A 222 -10.28 -6.99 1.96
CA ASP A 222 -10.97 -5.72 1.77
C ASP A 222 -10.01 -4.53 1.76
N ASN A 223 -9.87 -3.89 0.60
CA ASN A 223 -9.15 -2.64 0.43
C ASN A 223 -10.09 -1.42 0.35
N VAL A 224 -11.40 -1.62 0.23
CA VAL A 224 -12.34 -0.57 -0.19
C VAL A 224 -13.43 -0.26 0.84
N GLY A 225 -13.99 -1.25 1.52
CA GLY A 225 -15.13 -1.05 2.43
C GLY A 225 -16.45 -0.76 1.71
N GLY A 226 -17.35 -0.05 2.40
CA GLY A 226 -18.60 0.49 1.84
C GLY A 226 -19.54 -0.57 1.24
N GLU A 227 -20.25 -0.20 0.18
CA GLU A 227 -21.25 -1.06 -0.47
C GLU A 227 -20.67 -2.36 -1.04
N VAL A 228 -19.37 -2.37 -1.38
CA VAL A 228 -18.68 -3.58 -1.84
C VAL A 228 -18.53 -4.57 -0.69
N LEU A 229 -18.15 -4.11 0.51
CA LEU A 229 -18.11 -4.93 1.71
C LEU A 229 -19.50 -5.50 2.02
N ASP A 230 -20.55 -4.68 1.98
CA ASP A 230 -21.93 -5.14 2.21
C ASP A 230 -22.33 -6.25 1.23
N ALA A 231 -22.03 -6.08 -0.05
CA ALA A 231 -22.32 -7.08 -1.08
C ALA A 231 -21.55 -8.39 -0.88
N VAL A 232 -20.32 -8.32 -0.38
CA VAL A 232 -19.50 -9.51 -0.07
C VAL A 232 -20.00 -10.21 1.20
N LEU A 233 -20.36 -9.47 2.25
CA LEU A 233 -20.89 -10.05 3.48
C LEU A 233 -22.19 -10.85 3.24
N MET A 234 -23.02 -10.44 2.29
CA MET A 234 -24.22 -11.21 1.87
C MET A 234 -23.91 -12.54 1.17
N ASN A 235 -22.65 -12.79 0.80
CA ASN A 235 -22.20 -13.98 0.08
C ASN A 235 -21.04 -14.69 0.79
N ILE A 236 -20.74 -14.32 2.04
CA ILE A 236 -19.66 -14.95 2.80
C ILE A 236 -20.03 -16.38 3.19
N ALA A 237 -19.07 -17.29 3.14
CA ALA A 237 -19.25 -18.67 3.55
C ALA A 237 -19.36 -18.77 5.08
N MET A 238 -19.92 -19.88 5.57
CA MET A 238 -19.83 -20.21 6.99
C MET A 238 -18.36 -20.30 7.40
N HIS A 239 -17.99 -19.61 8.49
CA HIS A 239 -16.59 -19.44 8.93
C HIS A 239 -15.69 -18.65 7.97
N GLY A 240 -16.26 -17.86 7.07
CA GLY A 240 -15.49 -16.95 6.24
C GLY A 240 -14.80 -15.86 7.06
N ARG A 241 -13.68 -15.35 6.54
CA ARG A 241 -12.86 -14.31 7.20
C ARG A 241 -12.82 -13.06 6.34
N VAL A 242 -12.87 -11.90 6.99
CA VAL A 242 -12.73 -10.60 6.34
C VAL A 242 -11.47 -9.93 6.86
N VAL A 243 -10.57 -9.58 5.95
CA VAL A 243 -9.32 -8.88 6.22
C VAL A 243 -9.53 -7.42 5.86
N LEU A 244 -9.66 -6.55 6.85
CA LEU A 244 -9.82 -5.11 6.65
C LEU A 244 -8.45 -4.46 6.46
N CYS A 245 -7.99 -4.38 5.21
CA CYS A 245 -6.74 -3.73 4.85
C CYS A 245 -6.88 -2.21 4.73
N GLY A 246 -8.02 -1.74 4.23
CA GLY A 246 -8.29 -0.31 4.04
C GLY A 246 -9.72 -0.04 3.63
N ALA A 247 -10.08 1.24 3.63
CA ALA A 247 -11.37 1.73 3.15
C ALA A 247 -11.16 2.94 2.25
N ILE A 248 -11.01 2.70 0.93
CA ILE A 248 -10.78 3.75 -0.08
C ILE A 248 -12.05 4.17 -0.84
N SER A 249 -13.21 3.58 -0.51
CA SER A 249 -14.51 3.94 -1.11
C SER A 249 -14.97 5.32 -0.71
#